data_AF-A0A9P5GS27-F1
#
_entry.id   AF-A0A9P5GS27-F1
#
_cell.length_a   1.000
_cell.length_b   1.000
_cell.length_c   1.000
_cell.angle_alpha   90.00
_cell.angle_beta   90.00
_cell.angle_gamma   90.00
#
_symmetry.space_group_name_H-M   'P 1'
#
loop_
_entity.id
_entity.type
_entity.pdbx_description
1 polymer ?
#
loop_
_entity_poly.entity_id
_entity_poly.type
_entity_poly.pdbx_seq_one_letter_code
_entity_poly.pdbx_strand_id
1 'polypeptide(L)'
;MTPQPNVPLPMNEATFLAMTRNQGFTVLVTNDRASSLLAQMVLLNRILLEINDFNTKAAETTLTEEYIKITISTLSAKLSTWLINLPAHMHDTPSNLQSYASQGQGHLFVTLYLGYYHYGQMLFYRFLHEDVRGHTSRTHFYAQQCKEHAVRLCEMIYRSEEVPGCAVLYNMVGHVLVIASTVQIHTLLFGDEASVVRARARLERNFCILTKLRFSSGL
;
A
#
# COMPACT_ATOMS: atom_id res chain seq x y z
N MET A 1 -15.60 3.26 -8.02
CA MET A 1 -15.70 4.07 -9.25
C MET A 1 -14.52 3.70 -10.14
N THR A 2 -14.77 3.10 -11.30
CA THR A 2 -13.73 2.83 -12.30
C THR A 2 -13.36 4.13 -13.04
N PRO A 3 -12.09 4.48 -13.20
CA PRO A 3 -11.69 5.67 -13.96
C PRO A 3 -12.16 5.52 -15.42
N GLN A 4 -12.86 6.51 -15.96
CA GLN A 4 -13.31 6.47 -17.36
C GLN A 4 -12.10 6.51 -18.31
N PRO A 5 -12.07 5.70 -19.38
CA PRO A 5 -10.92 5.57 -20.26
C PRO A 5 -10.55 6.86 -21.01
N ASN A 6 -11.50 7.79 -21.18
CA ASN A 6 -11.31 9.04 -21.90
C ASN A 6 -10.94 10.23 -21.01
N VAL A 7 -10.73 10.01 -19.71
CA VAL A 7 -10.29 11.06 -18.78
C VAL A 7 -8.79 10.95 -18.60
N PRO A 8 -8.01 12.02 -18.88
CA PRO A 8 -6.57 12.00 -18.69
C PRO A 8 -6.23 11.78 -17.22
N LEU A 9 -5.11 11.10 -16.96
CA LEU A 9 -4.60 10.95 -15.60
C LEU A 9 -4.29 12.34 -15.00
N PRO A 10 -4.38 12.47 -13.65
CA PRO A 10 -3.96 13.68 -12.94
C PRO A 10 -2.57 14.16 -13.35
N MET A 11 -2.41 15.47 -13.51
CA MET A 11 -1.10 16.08 -13.71
C MET A 11 -0.26 16.06 -12.43
N ASN A 12 1.04 16.27 -12.57
CA ASN A 12 1.94 16.35 -11.43
C ASN A 12 1.53 17.44 -10.42
N GLU A 13 1.58 17.10 -9.14
CA GLU A 13 1.05 17.91 -8.04
C GLU A 13 1.81 19.22 -7.87
N ALA A 14 3.13 19.20 -8.06
CA ALA A 14 3.95 20.41 -8.00
C ALA A 14 3.65 21.35 -9.17
N THR A 15 3.47 20.79 -10.37
CA THR A 15 3.03 21.55 -11.55
C THR A 15 1.70 22.24 -11.28
N PHE A 16 0.71 21.52 -10.74
CA PHE A 16 -0.59 22.07 -10.41
C PHE A 16 -0.52 23.18 -9.35
N LEU A 17 0.22 22.96 -8.26
CA LEU A 17 0.36 23.92 -7.16
C LEU A 17 1.09 25.21 -7.59
N ALA A 18 1.95 25.15 -8.61
CA ALA A 18 2.64 26.31 -9.16
C ALA A 18 1.77 27.14 -10.13
N MET A 19 0.59 26.64 -10.54
CA MET A 19 -0.30 27.37 -11.43
C MET A 19 -0.94 28.55 -10.72
N THR A 20 -0.95 29.70 -11.40
CA THR A 20 -1.66 30.90 -10.91
C THR A 20 -2.75 31.32 -11.89
N ARG A 21 -3.85 31.87 -11.37
CA ARG A 21 -5.00 32.32 -12.19
C ARG A 21 -4.59 33.34 -13.26
N ASN A 22 -3.53 34.10 -13.01
CA ASN A 22 -3.06 35.18 -13.89
C ASN A 22 -2.30 34.66 -15.12
N GLN A 23 -1.88 33.40 -15.15
CA GLN A 23 -1.15 32.80 -16.27
C GLN A 23 -2.06 32.40 -17.44
N GLY A 24 -3.39 32.46 -17.29
CA GLY A 24 -4.34 32.07 -18.33
C GLY A 24 -4.21 30.60 -18.75
N PHE A 25 -4.73 30.26 -19.93
CA PHE A 25 -4.65 28.90 -20.50
C PHE A 25 -3.38 28.65 -21.34
N THR A 26 -2.39 29.55 -21.29
CA THR A 26 -1.20 29.50 -22.16
C THR A 26 -0.04 28.69 -21.58
N VAL A 27 -0.16 28.20 -20.33
CA VAL A 27 0.85 27.33 -19.72
C VAL A 27 0.81 25.97 -20.41
N LEU A 28 1.91 25.59 -21.07
CA LEU A 28 2.12 24.23 -21.55
C LEU A 28 2.18 23.29 -20.34
N VAL A 29 1.06 22.64 -20.04
CA VAL A 29 1.00 21.60 -19.01
C VAL A 29 1.90 20.46 -19.46
N THR A 30 2.96 20.20 -18.71
CA THR A 30 3.88 19.08 -18.99
C THR A 30 3.05 17.80 -19.11
N ASN A 31 3.36 16.93 -20.07
CA ASN A 31 2.67 15.65 -20.23
C ASN A 31 3.23 14.56 -19.29
N ASP A 32 4.12 14.92 -18.36
CA ASP A 32 4.67 13.94 -17.41
C ASP A 32 3.64 13.60 -16.33
N ARG A 33 2.80 12.62 -16.66
CA ARG A 33 1.82 12.01 -15.77
C ARG A 33 2.43 10.86 -14.97
N ALA A 34 3.58 10.33 -15.41
CA ALA A 34 4.23 9.23 -14.72
C ALA A 34 4.78 9.68 -13.36
N SER A 35 5.22 10.93 -13.25
CA SER A 35 5.72 11.54 -12.00
C SER A 35 4.62 12.15 -11.10
N SER A 36 3.34 11.89 -11.36
CA SER A 36 2.24 12.35 -10.49
C SER A 36 1.89 11.27 -9.47
N LEU A 37 1.93 11.61 -8.18
CA LEU A 37 1.52 10.69 -7.10
C LEU A 37 0.04 10.30 -7.25
N LEU A 38 -0.83 11.24 -7.60
CA LEU A 38 -2.26 11.00 -7.80
C LEU A 38 -2.52 10.15 -9.05
N ALA A 39 -1.79 10.37 -10.14
CA ALA A 39 -1.89 9.48 -11.31
C ALA A 39 -1.49 8.05 -10.95
N GLN A 40 -0.41 7.89 -10.18
CA GLN A 40 0.01 6.58 -9.71
C GLN A 40 -1.00 5.93 -8.75
N MET A 41 -1.66 6.70 -7.88
CA MET A 41 -2.78 6.21 -7.06
C MET A 41 -3.94 5.71 -7.92
N VAL A 42 -4.30 6.42 -8.99
CA VAL A 42 -5.35 5.99 -9.93
C VAL A 42 -4.98 4.68 -10.61
N LEU A 43 -3.73 4.53 -11.05
CA LEU A 43 -3.25 3.29 -11.67
C LEU A 43 -3.24 2.13 -10.69
N LEU A 44 -2.74 2.35 -9.47
CA LEU A 44 -2.71 1.35 -8.41
C LEU A 44 -4.12 0.92 -7.98
N ASN A 45 -5.09 1.86 -7.96
CA ASN A 45 -6.49 1.55 -7.70
C ASN A 45 -7.12 0.62 -8.75
N ARG A 46 -6.66 0.64 -10.00
CA ARG A 46 -7.13 -0.34 -11.01
C ARG A 46 -6.74 -1.75 -10.61
N ILE A 47 -5.52 -1.93 -10.09
CA ILE A 47 -5.04 -3.22 -9.59
C ILE A 47 -5.87 -3.66 -8.36
N LEU A 48 -6.18 -2.73 -7.44
CA LEU A 48 -7.06 -3.02 -6.30
C LEU A 48 -8.42 -3.57 -6.73
N LEU A 49 -9.04 -2.98 -7.76
CA LEU A 49 -10.36 -3.44 -8.22
C LEU A 49 -10.32 -4.90 -8.67
N GLU A 50 -9.24 -5.32 -9.34
CA GLU A 50 -9.05 -6.72 -9.74
C GLU A 50 -8.76 -7.63 -8.55
N ILE A 51 -7.97 -7.17 -7.56
CA ILE A 51 -7.73 -7.92 -6.31
C ILE A 51 -9.03 -8.11 -5.54
N ASN A 52 -9.87 -7.08 -5.46
CA ASN A 52 -11.16 -7.15 -4.79
C ASN A 52 -12.12 -8.10 -5.50
N ASP A 53 -12.20 -8.03 -6.83
CA ASP A 53 -13.02 -8.97 -7.62
C ASP A 53 -12.59 -10.43 -7.38
N PHE A 54 -11.28 -10.70 -7.38
CA PHE A 54 -10.74 -12.02 -7.05
C PHE A 54 -11.11 -12.47 -5.63
N ASN A 55 -10.92 -11.59 -4.63
CA ASN A 55 -11.21 -11.90 -3.24
C ASN A 55 -12.71 -12.12 -2.97
N THR A 56 -13.57 -11.33 -3.61
CA THR A 56 -15.03 -11.50 -3.56
C THR A 56 -15.44 -12.85 -4.15
N LYS A 57 -14.95 -13.19 -5.36
CA LYS A 57 -15.22 -14.50 -5.99
C LYS A 57 -14.74 -15.66 -5.13
N ALA A 58 -13.57 -15.52 -4.51
CA ALA A 58 -13.01 -16.52 -3.62
C ALA A 58 -13.81 -16.71 -2.32
N ALA A 59 -14.54 -15.69 -1.87
CA ALA A 59 -15.41 -15.75 -0.70
C ALA A 59 -16.79 -16.33 -1.05
N GLU A 60 -17.30 -16.05 -2.24
CA GLU A 60 -18.64 -16.46 -2.69
C GLU A 60 -18.68 -17.87 -3.28
N THR A 61 -17.57 -18.34 -3.87
CA THR A 61 -17.53 -19.60 -4.63
C THR A 61 -16.25 -20.38 -4.37
N THR A 62 -16.32 -21.70 -4.63
CA THR A 62 -15.11 -22.53 -4.65
C THR A 62 -14.39 -22.34 -5.97
N LEU A 63 -13.24 -21.69 -5.93
CA LEU A 63 -12.39 -21.48 -7.11
C LEU A 63 -11.51 -22.71 -7.38
N THR A 64 -11.25 -23.00 -8.65
CA THR A 64 -10.29 -24.04 -9.02
C THR A 64 -8.87 -23.63 -8.67
N GLU A 65 -8.01 -24.58 -8.31
CA GLU A 65 -6.61 -24.30 -7.97
C GLU A 65 -5.85 -23.65 -9.14
N GLU A 66 -6.17 -24.06 -10.37
CA GLU A 66 -5.60 -23.50 -11.59
C GLU A 66 -5.96 -22.01 -11.74
N TYR A 67 -7.24 -21.66 -11.55
CA TYR A 67 -7.69 -20.26 -11.61
C TYR A 67 -7.00 -19.41 -10.54
N ILE A 68 -6.92 -19.90 -9.29
CA ILE A 68 -6.21 -19.22 -8.20
C ILE A 68 -4.75 -18.99 -8.59
N LYS A 69 -4.05 -20.02 -9.07
CA LYS A 69 -2.63 -19.95 -9.43
C LYS A 69 -2.38 -18.90 -10.52
N ILE A 70 -3.17 -18.91 -11.60
CA ILE A 70 -3.03 -17.96 -12.71
C ILE A 70 -3.34 -16.53 -12.24
N THR A 71 -4.43 -16.36 -11.50
CA THR A 71 -4.90 -15.03 -11.07
C THR A 71 -3.93 -14.40 -10.08
N ILE A 72 -3.47 -15.14 -9.07
CA ILE A 72 -2.46 -14.65 -8.11
C ILE A 72 -1.16 -14.28 -8.81
N SER A 73 -0.66 -15.12 -9.72
CA SER A 73 0.57 -14.83 -10.47
C SER A 73 0.42 -13.55 -11.31
N THR A 74 -0.73 -13.37 -11.95
CA THR A 74 -1.01 -12.19 -12.78
C THR A 74 -1.09 -10.92 -11.95
N LEU A 75 -1.84 -10.93 -10.85
CA LEU A 75 -1.99 -9.78 -9.95
C LEU A 75 -0.68 -9.43 -9.23
N SER A 76 0.08 -10.45 -8.81
CA SER A 76 1.42 -10.27 -8.25
C SER A 76 2.36 -9.61 -9.26
N ALA A 77 2.34 -10.04 -10.52
CA ALA A 77 3.13 -9.43 -11.58
C ALA A 77 2.71 -7.97 -11.82
N LYS A 78 1.40 -7.67 -11.84
CA LYS A 78 0.91 -6.29 -11.99
C LYS A 78 1.41 -5.37 -10.88
N LEU A 79 1.38 -5.80 -9.61
CA LEU A 79 1.92 -5.02 -8.50
C LEU A 79 3.43 -4.78 -8.64
N SER A 80 4.20 -5.82 -8.99
CA SER A 80 5.65 -5.70 -9.19
C SER A 80 5.99 -4.80 -10.38
N THR A 81 5.32 -4.96 -11.52
CA THR A 81 5.51 -4.13 -12.70
C THR A 81 5.16 -2.68 -12.42
N TRP A 82 4.08 -2.40 -11.68
CA TRP A 82 3.74 -1.05 -11.26
C TRP A 82 4.89 -0.42 -10.45
N LEU A 83 5.42 -1.15 -9.46
CA LEU A 83 6.51 -0.65 -8.62
C LEU A 83 7.81 -0.42 -9.42
N ILE A 84 8.18 -1.33 -10.32
CA ILE A 84 9.42 -1.23 -11.13
C ILE A 84 9.35 -0.06 -12.12
N ASN A 85 8.15 0.24 -12.64
CA ASN A 85 7.96 1.31 -13.61
C ASN A 85 7.85 2.70 -12.97
N LEU A 86 7.88 2.81 -11.64
CA LEU A 86 7.92 4.11 -10.98
C LEU A 86 9.25 4.83 -11.28
N PRO A 87 9.23 6.16 -11.46
CA PRO A 87 10.44 6.96 -11.45
C PRO A 87 11.25 6.75 -10.15
N ALA A 88 12.59 6.79 -10.25
CA ALA A 88 13.51 6.60 -9.11
C ALA A 88 13.16 7.45 -7.87
N HIS A 89 12.73 8.70 -8.09
CA HIS A 89 12.38 9.64 -7.04
C HIS A 89 11.04 9.32 -6.34
N MET A 90 10.22 8.43 -6.91
CA MET A 90 8.95 7.97 -6.32
C MET A 90 9.08 6.70 -5.50
N HIS A 91 10.23 6.01 -5.50
CA HIS A 91 10.42 4.77 -4.73
C HIS A 91 10.39 5.02 -3.22
N ASP A 92 9.87 4.04 -2.45
CA ASP A 92 9.89 4.08 -0.98
C ASP A 92 11.33 4.01 -0.44
N THR A 93 11.91 5.20 -0.25
CA THR A 93 13.18 5.42 0.42
C THR A 93 13.04 6.56 1.41
N PRO A 94 13.84 6.59 2.50
CA PRO A 94 13.84 7.71 3.45
C PRO A 94 14.13 9.06 2.78
N SER A 95 15.04 9.10 1.80
CA SER A 95 15.40 10.31 1.07
C SER A 95 14.22 10.85 0.25
N ASN A 96 13.53 9.97 -0.49
CA ASN A 96 12.37 10.36 -1.28
C ASN A 96 11.22 10.86 -0.40
N LEU A 97 10.96 10.18 0.73
CA LEU A 97 9.96 10.63 1.70
C LEU A 97 10.26 12.05 2.21
N GLN A 98 11.51 12.33 2.59
CA GLN A 98 11.92 13.67 3.03
C GLN A 98 11.79 14.72 1.92
N SER A 99 12.17 14.36 0.68
CA SER A 99 12.03 15.23 -0.48
C SER A 99 10.56 15.61 -0.71
N TYR A 100 9.64 14.64 -0.73
CA TYR A 100 8.21 14.92 -0.84
C TYR A 100 7.65 15.68 0.37
N ALA A 101 8.14 15.41 1.58
CA ALA A 101 7.76 16.15 2.78
C ALA A 101 8.10 17.64 2.67
N SER A 102 9.32 17.98 2.21
CA SER A 102 9.77 19.36 2.00
C SER A 102 8.95 20.13 0.97
N GLN A 103 8.27 19.41 0.07
CA GLN A 103 7.38 19.95 -0.97
C GLN A 103 5.91 20.00 -0.52
N GLY A 104 5.60 19.65 0.73
CA GLY A 104 4.23 19.58 1.25
C GLY A 104 3.42 18.37 0.77
N GLN A 105 4.08 17.40 0.13
CA GLN A 105 3.45 16.24 -0.51
C GLN A 105 3.74 14.91 0.22
N GLY A 106 4.38 14.97 1.39
CA GLY A 106 4.73 13.79 2.18
C GLY A 106 3.54 12.87 2.48
N HIS A 107 2.41 13.44 2.89
CA HIS A 107 1.17 12.69 3.14
C HIS A 107 0.64 11.92 1.92
N LEU A 108 0.77 12.47 0.69
CA LEU A 108 0.39 11.78 -0.54
C LEU A 108 1.33 10.61 -0.82
N PHE A 109 2.63 10.83 -0.65
CA PHE A 109 3.63 9.76 -0.81
C PHE A 109 3.36 8.59 0.14
N VAL A 110 3.13 8.89 1.42
CA VAL A 110 2.77 7.88 2.43
C VAL A 110 1.48 7.16 2.03
N THR A 111 0.44 7.90 1.65
CA THR A 111 -0.86 7.31 1.24
C THR A 111 -0.71 6.35 0.06
N LEU A 112 0.11 6.70 -0.93
CA LEU A 112 0.37 5.84 -2.09
C LEU A 112 0.94 4.48 -1.66
N TYR A 113 1.95 4.50 -0.79
CA TYR A 113 2.61 3.30 -0.32
C TYR A 113 1.78 2.50 0.68
N LEU A 114 0.99 3.15 1.54
CA LEU A 114 0.01 2.44 2.36
C LEU A 114 -0.98 1.65 1.50
N GLY A 115 -1.46 2.24 0.41
CA GLY A 115 -2.26 1.54 -0.60
C GLY A 115 -1.51 0.34 -1.17
N TYR A 116 -0.29 0.54 -1.67
CA TYR A 116 0.50 -0.53 -2.28
C TYR A 116 0.72 -1.72 -1.34
N TYR A 117 1.17 -1.45 -0.11
CA TYR A 117 1.42 -2.50 0.88
C TYR A 117 0.12 -3.20 1.32
N HIS A 118 -0.95 -2.44 1.53
CA HIS A 118 -2.24 -3.00 1.88
C HIS A 118 -2.78 -3.93 0.78
N TYR A 119 -2.65 -3.54 -0.50
CA TYR A 119 -3.15 -4.34 -1.62
C TYR A 119 -2.38 -5.65 -1.76
N GLY A 120 -1.06 -5.62 -1.52
CA GLY A 120 -0.24 -6.82 -1.42
C GLY A 120 -0.68 -7.74 -0.28
N GLN A 121 -1.00 -7.18 0.89
CA GLN A 121 -1.57 -7.98 1.99
C GLN A 121 -2.89 -8.64 1.58
N MET A 122 -3.83 -7.89 0.98
CA MET A 122 -5.12 -8.42 0.54
C MET A 122 -4.99 -9.55 -0.48
N LEU A 123 -4.03 -9.45 -1.39
CA LEU A 123 -3.78 -10.47 -2.41
C LEU A 123 -3.23 -11.76 -1.82
N PHE A 124 -2.33 -11.65 -0.84
CA PHE A 124 -1.57 -12.78 -0.33
C PHE A 124 -2.06 -13.34 1.02
N TYR A 125 -3.02 -12.67 1.68
CA TYR A 125 -3.45 -12.99 3.06
C TYR A 125 -3.81 -14.46 3.26
N ARG A 126 -4.52 -15.05 2.29
CA ARG A 126 -4.96 -16.46 2.34
C ARG A 126 -3.80 -17.44 2.53
N PHE A 127 -2.63 -17.12 1.99
CA PHE A 127 -1.48 -18.00 2.00
C PHE A 127 -0.83 -18.13 3.38
N LEU A 128 -1.09 -17.19 4.30
CA LEU A 128 -0.67 -17.33 5.69
C LEU A 128 -1.23 -18.61 6.31
N HIS A 129 -2.54 -18.83 6.14
CA HIS A 129 -3.21 -20.02 6.66
C HIS A 129 -2.86 -21.29 5.87
N GLU A 130 -2.70 -21.18 4.56
CA GLU A 130 -2.32 -22.32 3.70
C GLU A 130 -0.90 -22.82 4.03
N ASP A 131 0.07 -21.92 4.28
CA ASP A 131 1.45 -22.27 4.64
C ASP A 131 1.54 -23.04 5.98
N VAL A 132 0.65 -22.73 6.94
CA VAL A 132 0.56 -23.46 8.21
C VAL A 132 -0.04 -24.86 8.04
N ARG A 133 -1.00 -25.03 7.13
CA ARG A 133 -1.71 -26.32 6.92
C ARG A 133 -1.02 -27.27 5.95
N GLY A 134 -0.30 -26.74 4.98
CA GLY A 134 0.29 -27.49 3.88
C GLY A 134 1.42 -26.69 3.26
N HIS A 135 2.63 -26.96 3.71
CA HIS A 135 3.81 -26.27 3.23
C HIS A 135 4.14 -26.73 1.80
N THR A 136 4.02 -25.81 0.85
CA THR A 136 4.57 -25.94 -0.50
C THR A 136 5.44 -24.72 -0.78
N SER A 137 6.43 -24.84 -1.65
CA SER A 137 7.30 -23.69 -1.97
C SER A 137 6.51 -22.46 -2.45
N ARG A 138 5.38 -22.67 -3.14
CA ARG A 138 4.49 -21.60 -3.61
C ARG A 138 3.70 -20.95 -2.48
N THR A 139 3.06 -21.74 -1.61
CA THR A 139 2.28 -21.21 -0.49
C THR A 139 3.18 -20.45 0.46
N HIS A 140 4.36 -21.00 0.74
CA HIS A 140 5.37 -20.33 1.55
C HIS A 140 5.84 -19.01 0.93
N PHE A 141 6.16 -19.00 -0.37
CA PHE A 141 6.57 -17.78 -1.07
C PHE A 141 5.54 -16.67 -0.91
N TYR A 142 4.25 -16.93 -1.18
CA TYR A 142 3.22 -15.91 -1.05
C TYR A 142 2.91 -15.54 0.40
N ALA A 143 3.03 -16.47 1.35
CA ALA A 143 2.94 -16.15 2.77
C ALA A 143 4.04 -15.16 3.20
N GLN A 144 5.27 -15.34 2.72
CA GLN A 144 6.36 -14.40 2.98
C GLN A 144 6.12 -13.04 2.33
N GLN A 145 5.60 -13.00 1.09
CA GLN A 145 5.19 -11.74 0.46
C GLN A 145 4.15 -10.99 1.32
N CYS A 146 3.14 -11.70 1.85
CA CYS A 146 2.15 -11.10 2.74
C CYS A 146 2.78 -10.49 4.00
N LYS A 147 3.70 -11.22 4.64
CA LYS A 147 4.44 -10.77 5.82
C LYS A 147 5.28 -9.53 5.50
N GLU A 148 6.00 -9.53 4.39
CA GLU A 148 6.83 -8.41 3.96
C GLU A 148 5.98 -7.15 3.72
N HIS A 149 4.86 -7.26 3.00
CA HIS A 149 3.95 -6.14 2.81
C HIS A 149 3.42 -5.59 4.15
N ALA A 150 3.05 -6.46 5.10
CA ALA A 150 2.60 -6.02 6.42
C ALA A 150 3.70 -5.32 7.23
N VAL A 151 4.95 -5.81 7.15
CA VAL A 151 6.12 -5.19 7.77
C VAL A 151 6.36 -3.80 7.19
N ARG A 152 6.41 -3.68 5.86
CA ARG A 152 6.64 -2.42 5.16
C ARG A 152 5.53 -1.41 5.40
N LEU A 153 4.28 -1.86 5.51
CA LEU A 153 3.15 -1.00 5.89
C LEU A 153 3.38 -0.40 7.28
N CYS A 154 3.72 -1.23 8.28
CA CYS A 154 4.01 -0.75 9.63
C CYS A 154 5.16 0.27 9.62
N GLU A 155 6.26 -0.05 8.96
CA GLU A 155 7.44 0.82 8.87
C GLU A 155 7.16 2.14 8.13
N MET A 156 6.29 2.15 7.13
CA MET A 156 5.85 3.38 6.47
C MET A 156 5.05 4.28 7.43
N ILE A 157 4.11 3.72 8.20
CA ILE A 157 3.35 4.48 9.21
C ILE A 157 4.30 5.06 10.27
N TYR A 158 5.24 4.25 10.75
CA TYR A 158 6.21 4.68 11.76
C TYR A 158 7.05 5.86 11.28
N ARG A 159 7.61 5.77 10.06
CA ARG A 159 8.38 6.86 9.44
C ARG A 159 7.50 8.10 9.20
N SER A 160 6.21 7.92 8.90
CA SER A 160 5.29 9.03 8.70
C SER A 160 5.02 9.84 9.97
N GLU A 161 5.10 9.22 11.15
CA GLU A 161 5.00 9.93 12.44
C GLU A 161 6.29 10.71 12.76
N GLU A 162 7.45 10.22 12.27
CA GLU A 162 8.76 10.80 12.56
C GLU A 162 9.11 11.98 11.62
N VAL A 163 8.57 12.00 10.41
CA VAL A 163 8.83 13.06 9.41
C VAL A 163 7.70 14.10 9.41
N PRO A 164 7.97 15.39 9.73
CA PRO A 164 6.96 16.44 9.68
C PRO A 164 6.29 16.57 8.31
N GLY A 165 4.97 16.76 8.28
CA GLY A 165 4.19 16.87 7.03
C GLY A 165 3.85 15.53 6.36
N CYS A 166 4.22 14.41 6.97
CA CYS A 166 3.90 13.06 6.47
C CYS A 166 2.80 12.34 7.25
N ALA A 167 2.41 12.84 8.43
CA ALA A 167 1.46 12.15 9.31
C ALA A 167 0.11 11.90 8.61
N VAL A 168 -0.34 10.65 8.66
CA VAL A 168 -1.59 10.17 8.05
C VAL A 168 -2.56 9.70 9.14
N LEU A 169 -3.23 10.66 9.79
CA LEU A 169 -4.13 10.40 10.93
C LEU A 169 -5.60 10.36 10.49
N TYR A 170 -5.96 9.44 9.61
CA TYR A 170 -7.36 9.23 9.17
C TYR A 170 -7.78 7.76 9.33
N ASN A 171 -9.10 7.53 9.43
CA ASN A 171 -9.68 6.23 9.81
C ASN A 171 -9.19 5.04 8.97
N MET A 172 -8.96 5.25 7.66
CA MET A 172 -8.48 4.19 6.76
C MET A 172 -7.07 3.70 7.15
N VAL A 173 -6.21 4.55 7.71
CA VAL A 173 -4.91 4.12 8.27
C VAL A 173 -5.11 3.17 9.45
N GLY A 174 -6.08 3.45 10.32
CA GLY A 174 -6.45 2.54 11.40
C GLY A 174 -6.88 1.18 10.88
N HIS A 175 -7.73 1.14 9.86
CA HIS A 175 -8.18 -0.12 9.25
C HIS A 175 -7.03 -0.94 8.67
N VAL A 176 -6.17 -0.34 7.83
CA VAL A 176 -5.05 -1.08 7.22
C VAL A 176 -4.00 -1.51 8.24
N LEU A 177 -3.80 -0.72 9.31
CA LEU A 177 -2.90 -1.06 10.40
C LEU A 177 -3.41 -2.22 11.25
N VAL A 178 -4.72 -2.32 11.48
CA VAL A 178 -5.33 -3.49 12.12
C VAL A 178 -5.07 -4.74 11.28
N ILE A 179 -5.24 -4.67 9.96
CA ILE A 179 -4.99 -5.82 9.07
C ILE A 179 -3.50 -6.20 9.07
N ALA A 180 -2.57 -5.24 9.03
CA ALA A 180 -1.15 -5.54 9.21
C ALA A 180 -0.85 -6.19 10.57
N SER A 181 -1.55 -5.76 11.63
CA SER A 181 -1.41 -6.36 12.95
C SER A 181 -1.88 -7.82 13.00
N THR A 182 -2.92 -8.22 12.24
CA THR A 182 -3.29 -9.65 12.18
C THR A 182 -2.21 -10.51 11.53
N VAL A 183 -1.48 -9.97 10.53
CA VAL A 183 -0.31 -10.64 9.95
C VAL A 183 0.86 -10.72 10.94
N GLN A 184 1.07 -9.69 11.76
CA GLN A 184 2.06 -9.74 12.84
C GLN A 184 1.66 -10.75 13.92
N ILE A 185 0.38 -10.87 14.28
CA ILE A 185 -0.10 -11.92 15.20
C ILE A 185 0.15 -13.30 14.61
N HIS A 186 -0.14 -13.51 13.33
CA HIS A 186 0.20 -14.77 12.67
C HIS A 186 1.71 -15.08 12.77
N THR A 187 2.56 -14.08 12.54
CA THR A 187 4.02 -14.22 12.67
C THR A 187 4.45 -14.48 14.11
N LEU A 188 3.76 -13.90 15.10
CA LEU A 188 3.99 -14.15 16.52
C LEU A 188 3.64 -15.59 16.93
N LEU A 189 2.60 -16.17 16.32
CA LEU A 189 2.12 -17.52 16.66
C LEU A 189 2.90 -18.63 15.95
N PHE A 190 3.32 -18.39 14.71
CA PHE A 190 3.86 -19.45 13.82
C PHE A 190 5.25 -19.15 13.25
N GLY A 191 5.88 -18.03 13.65
CA GLY A 191 7.21 -17.66 13.20
C GLY A 191 8.35 -18.29 14.02
N ASP A 192 9.57 -18.13 13.53
CA ASP A 192 10.79 -18.39 14.29
C ASP A 192 10.98 -17.36 15.43
N GLU A 193 11.84 -17.68 16.39
CA GLU A 193 12.08 -16.85 17.58
C GLU A 193 12.44 -15.39 17.25
N ALA A 194 13.30 -15.17 16.25
CA ALA A 194 13.70 -13.81 15.86
C ALA A 194 12.52 -13.05 15.23
N SER A 195 11.71 -13.73 14.43
CA SER A 195 10.48 -13.18 13.84
C SER A 195 9.43 -12.87 14.90
N VAL A 196 9.29 -13.71 15.93
CA VAL A 196 8.39 -13.50 17.08
C VAL A 196 8.75 -12.24 17.85
N VAL A 197 10.02 -12.02 18.17
CA VAL A 197 10.49 -10.81 18.88
C VAL A 197 10.15 -9.55 18.07
N ARG A 198 10.44 -9.55 16.76
CA ARG A 198 10.12 -8.41 15.88
C ARG A 198 8.62 -8.18 15.74
N ALA A 199 7.83 -9.25 15.60
CA ALA A 199 6.38 -9.16 15.47
C ALA A 199 5.75 -8.57 16.75
N ARG A 200 6.23 -8.97 17.93
CA ARG A 200 5.79 -8.41 19.21
C ARG A 200 6.04 -6.91 19.28
N ALA A 201 7.27 -6.46 18.99
CA ALA A 201 7.61 -5.04 19.02
C ALA A 201 6.74 -4.20 18.06
N ARG A 202 6.45 -4.74 16.86
CA ARG A 202 5.53 -4.10 15.91
C ARG A 202 4.10 -4.04 16.43
N LEU A 203 3.60 -5.11 17.07
CA LEU A 203 2.26 -5.13 17.64
C LEU A 203 2.09 -4.10 18.76
N GLU A 204 3.07 -3.98 19.65
CA GLU A 204 3.08 -2.97 20.71
C GLU A 204 3.05 -1.55 20.11
N ARG A 205 3.91 -1.27 19.12
CA ARG A 205 3.93 0.04 18.45
C ARG A 205 2.62 0.32 17.69
N ASN A 206 2.07 -0.67 17.00
CA ASN A 206 0.79 -0.55 16.29
C ASN A 206 -0.34 -0.23 17.27
N PHE A 207 -0.38 -0.88 18.42
CA PHE A 207 -1.38 -0.62 19.46
C PHE A 207 -1.31 0.83 19.95
N CYS A 208 -0.11 1.34 20.23
CA CYS A 208 0.07 2.75 20.60
C CYS A 208 -0.50 3.70 19.53
N ILE A 209 -0.22 3.46 18.25
CA ILE A 209 -0.74 4.30 17.16
C ILE A 209 -2.27 4.23 17.06
N LEU A 210 -2.84 3.02 17.13
CA LEU A 210 -4.29 2.83 17.07
C LEU A 210 -5.02 3.53 18.23
N THR A 211 -4.44 3.54 19.43
CA THR A 211 -5.01 4.30 20.55
C THR A 211 -5.01 5.79 20.29
N LYS A 212 -3.94 6.36 19.72
CA LYS A 212 -3.90 7.79 19.34
C LYS A 212 -4.99 8.14 18.32
N LEU A 213 -5.18 7.32 17.29
CA LEU A 213 -6.19 7.53 16.23
C LEU A 213 -7.63 7.55 16.78
N ARG A 214 -7.91 6.74 17.79
CA ARG A 214 -9.21 6.71 18.47
C ARG A 214 -9.50 8.01 19.24
N PHE A 215 -8.48 8.65 19.79
CA PHE A 215 -8.65 9.89 20.57
C PHE A 215 -8.61 11.15 19.71
N SER A 216 -8.04 11.10 18.50
CA SER A 216 -8.03 12.24 17.56
C SER A 216 -9.33 12.38 16.74
N SER A 217 -10.20 11.38 16.74
CA SER A 217 -11.48 11.37 16.00
C SER A 217 -12.68 11.83 16.85
N GLY A 218 -12.43 12.30 18.08
CA GLY A 218 -13.45 12.79 19.02
C GLY A 218 -13.37 14.28 19.37
N LEU A 219 -12.67 15.08 18.55
CA LEU A 219 -12.61 16.56 18.63
C LEU A 219 -13.22 17.18 17.39
#